data_AF-A0A368F9M8-F1
#
_entry.id   AF-A0A368F9M8-F1
#
_cell.length_a   1.000
_cell.length_b   1.000
_cell.length_c   1.000
_cell.angle_alpha   90.00
_cell.angle_beta   90.00
_cell.angle_gamma   90.00
#
_symmetry.space_group_name_H-M   'P 1'
#
loop_
_entity.id
_entity.type
_entity.pdbx_description
1 polymer ?
#
loop_
_entity_poly.entity_id
_entity_poly.type
_entity_poly.pdbx_seq_one_letter_code
_entity_poly.pdbx_strand_id
1 'polypeptide(L)'
;MAGTINVNDAFLKAEMDLGLNMLRHSPKNETQVVSPLSVIFALALVKAGAKGGTKSQINEVISKGATDDEFVDFYSNLANSTLAPSSGVQTRIANAFFLK
;
A
#
# COMPACT_ATOMS: atom_id res chain seq x y z
N MET A 1 -4.96 0.53 28.57
CA MET A 1 -5.12 -0.73 27.83
C MET A 1 -5.18 -0.36 26.36
N ALA A 2 -4.12 -0.64 25.59
CA ALA A 2 -4.13 -0.40 24.15
C ALA A 2 -5.16 -1.36 23.55
N GLY A 3 -6.24 -0.82 22.98
CA GLY A 3 -7.23 -1.63 22.27
C GLY A 3 -6.53 -2.42 21.18
N THR A 4 -6.85 -3.71 21.08
CA THR A 4 -6.48 -4.56 19.95
C THR A 4 -6.83 -3.81 18.66
N ILE A 5 -5.80 -3.37 17.95
CA ILE A 5 -5.96 -2.73 16.63
C ILE A 5 -6.54 -3.82 15.73
N ASN A 6 -7.73 -3.59 15.18
CA ASN A 6 -8.28 -4.45 14.15
C ASN A 6 -7.27 -4.47 13.00
N VAL A 7 -6.92 -5.65 12.47
CA VAL A 7 -5.95 -5.80 11.38
C VAL A 7 -6.26 -4.82 10.23
N ASN A 8 -7.54 -4.63 9.91
CA ASN A 8 -7.99 -3.67 8.90
C ASN A 8 -7.67 -2.21 9.26
N ASP A 9 -7.74 -1.82 10.54
CA ASP A 9 -7.41 -0.47 11.00
C ASP A 9 -5.90 -0.20 10.85
N ALA A 10 -5.07 -1.23 11.07
CA ALA A 10 -3.62 -1.13 10.90
C ALA A 10 -3.24 -0.85 9.44
N PHE A 11 -3.83 -1.60 8.49
CA PHE A 11 -3.66 -1.36 7.06
C PHE A 11 -4.18 0.01 6.65
N LEU A 12 -5.43 0.35 6.99
CA LEU A 12 -6.00 1.66 6.64
C LEU A 12 -5.17 2.83 7.18
N LYS A 13 -4.68 2.73 8.41
CA LYS A 13 -3.79 3.75 8.98
C LYS A 13 -2.46 3.82 8.23
N ALA A 14 -1.87 2.69 7.85
CA ALA A 14 -0.64 2.65 7.06
C ALA A 14 -0.81 3.35 5.71
N GLU A 15 -1.89 3.03 4.99
CA GLU A 15 -2.21 3.61 3.69
C GLU A 15 -2.39 5.14 3.77
N MET A 16 -3.16 5.59 4.76
CA MET A 16 -3.42 7.02 4.98
C MET A 16 -2.16 7.77 5.44
N ASP A 17 -1.37 7.18 6.35
CA ASP A 17 -0.09 7.76 6.79
C ASP A 17 0.86 7.91 5.59
N LEU A 18 0.97 6.88 4.74
CA LEU A 18 1.81 6.93 3.54
C LEU A 18 1.34 8.02 2.57
N GLY A 19 0.04 8.05 2.24
CA GLY A 19 -0.51 9.06 1.33
C GLY A 19 -0.33 10.49 1.84
N LEU A 20 -0.57 10.72 3.14
CA LEU A 20 -0.33 12.03 3.76
C LEU A 20 1.15 12.40 3.74
N ASN A 21 2.04 11.44 3.98
CA ASN A 21 3.48 11.68 3.91
C ASN A 21 3.93 11.99 2.48
N MET A 22 3.36 11.37 1.45
CA MET A 22 3.63 11.75 0.05
C MET A 22 3.27 13.22 -0.19
N LEU A 23 2.09 13.66 0.24
CA LEU A 23 1.64 15.05 0.10
C LEU A 23 2.51 16.04 0.90
N ARG A 24 2.99 15.65 2.09
CA ARG A 24 3.87 16.50 2.92
C ARG A 24 5.26 16.69 2.29
N HIS A 25 5.74 15.71 1.54
CA HIS A 25 7.01 15.77 0.83
C HIS A 25 6.86 16.29 -0.60
N SER A 26 5.64 16.60 -1.04
CA SER A 26 5.38 17.22 -2.34
C SER A 26 5.98 18.63 -2.41
N PRO A 27 6.55 19.02 -3.58
CA PRO A 27 6.96 20.40 -3.81
C PRO A 27 5.77 21.37 -3.67
N LYS A 28 5.97 22.47 -2.94
CA LYS A 28 4.89 23.46 -2.67
C LYS A 28 4.55 24.35 -3.86
N ASN A 29 5.41 24.37 -4.88
CA ASN A 29 5.34 25.33 -5.97
C ASN A 29 4.81 24.72 -7.28
N GLU A 30 4.41 23.45 -7.25
CA GLU A 30 3.98 22.69 -8.43
C GLU A 30 2.68 21.95 -8.14
N THR A 31 1.85 21.77 -9.17
CA THR A 31 0.67 20.92 -9.07
C THR A 31 1.10 19.46 -9.14
N GLN A 32 0.77 18.67 -8.12
CA GLN A 32 1.09 17.25 -8.08
C GLN A 32 -0.16 16.41 -7.86
N VAL A 33 -0.24 15.28 -8.57
CA VAL A 33 -1.21 14.21 -8.34
C VAL A 33 -0.43 12.96 -7.99
N VAL A 34 -0.82 12.29 -6.91
CA VAL A 34 -0.19 11.06 -6.45
C VAL A 34 -1.23 9.97 -6.28
N SER A 35 -0.83 8.72 -6.51
CA SER A 35 -1.64 7.54 -6.19
C SER A 35 -0.89 6.72 -5.14
N PRO A 36 -1.15 6.93 -3.84
CA PRO A 36 -0.54 6.14 -2.77
C PRO A 36 -0.82 4.65 -2.97
N LEU A 37 -2.01 4.29 -3.42
CA LEU A 37 -2.39 2.90 -3.69
C LEU A 37 -1.53 2.24 -4.77
N SER A 38 -1.20 2.97 -5.85
CA SER A 38 -0.28 2.45 -6.88
C SER A 38 1.10 2.14 -6.32
N VAL A 39 1.63 3.04 -5.47
CA VAL A 39 2.93 2.87 -4.81
C VAL A 39 2.91 1.69 -3.85
N ILE A 40 1.83 1.51 -3.09
CA ILE A 40 1.67 0.38 -2.16
C ILE A 40 1.70 -0.94 -2.91
N PHE A 41 0.97 -1.06 -4.02
CA PHE A 41 1.02 -2.27 -4.85
C PHE A 41 2.41 -2.52 -5.44
N ALA A 42 3.16 -1.48 -5.83
CA ALA A 42 4.54 -1.64 -6.26
C ALA A 42 5.45 -2.14 -5.12
N LEU A 43 5.29 -1.60 -3.90
CA LEU A 43 6.02 -2.05 -2.72
C LEU A 43 5.64 -3.48 -2.31
N ALA A 44 4.38 -3.88 -2.49
CA ALA A 44 3.94 -5.25 -2.27
C ALA A 44 4.65 -6.25 -3.20
N LEU A 45 4.86 -5.88 -4.47
CA LEU A 45 5.67 -6.68 -5.41
C LEU A 45 7.12 -6.80 -4.94
N VAL A 46 7.72 -5.71 -4.47
CA VAL A 46 9.10 -5.72 -3.94
C VAL A 46 9.21 -6.52 -2.65
N LYS A 47 8.23 -6.42 -1.74
CA LYS A 47 8.15 -7.22 -0.50
C LYS A 47 8.22 -8.71 -0.80
N ALA A 48 7.53 -9.17 -1.84
CA ALA A 48 7.51 -10.59 -2.21
C ALA A 48 8.91 -11.16 -2.49
N GLY A 49 9.84 -10.34 -2.99
CA GLY A 49 11.24 -10.71 -3.19
C GLY A 49 12.18 -10.39 -2.02
N ALA A 50 11.72 -9.62 -1.03
CA ALA A 50 12.55 -9.14 0.07
C ALA A 50 12.67 -10.16 1.22
N LYS A 51 13.77 -10.07 1.99
CA LYS A 51 14.02 -10.86 3.20
C LYS A 51 14.60 -10.01 4.33
N GLY A 52 14.55 -10.52 5.55
CA GLY A 52 15.15 -9.87 6.73
C GLY A 52 14.67 -8.44 6.94
N GLY A 53 15.60 -7.54 7.28
CA GLY A 53 15.29 -6.15 7.61
C GLY A 53 14.56 -5.39 6.50
N THR A 54 14.89 -5.63 5.24
CA THR A 54 14.21 -4.98 4.10
C THR A 54 12.72 -5.33 4.06
N LYS A 55 12.39 -6.61 4.27
CA LYS A 55 10.99 -7.06 4.34
C LYS A 55 10.26 -6.41 5.52
N SER A 56 10.89 -6.39 6.69
CA SER A 56 10.32 -5.78 7.90
C SER A 56 10.06 -4.29 7.73
N GLN A 57 10.98 -3.55 7.11
CA GLN A 57 10.80 -2.13 6.83
C GLN A 57 9.64 -1.86 5.88
N ILE A 58 9.50 -2.67 4.82
CA ILE A 58 8.37 -2.55 3.89
C ILE A 58 7.06 -2.84 4.63
N ASN A 59 6.98 -3.93 5.40
CA ASN A 59 5.80 -4.28 6.20
C ASN A 59 5.41 -3.18 7.19
N GLU A 60 6.38 -2.53 7.84
CA GLU A 60 6.08 -1.46 8.77
C GLU A 60 5.40 -0.26 8.08
N VAL A 61 5.88 0.09 6.88
CA VAL A 61 5.38 1.25 6.13
C VAL A 61 3.97 1.02 5.60
N ILE A 62 3.69 -0.16 5.04
CA ILE A 62 2.41 -0.40 4.33
C ILE A 62 1.41 -1.26 5.13
N SER A 63 1.84 -1.97 6.17
CA SER A 63 0.96 -2.85 6.94
C SER A 63 1.16 -2.80 8.46
N LYS A 64 1.93 -1.83 8.99
CA LYS A 64 2.25 -1.68 10.43
C LYS A 64 2.68 -2.99 11.10
N GLY A 65 3.46 -3.80 10.39
CA GLY A 65 4.01 -5.05 10.93
C GLY A 65 3.06 -6.25 10.90
N ALA A 66 1.96 -6.20 10.13
CA ALA A 66 1.09 -7.36 9.88
C ALA A 66 1.87 -8.60 9.41
N THR A 67 1.30 -9.78 9.68
CA THR A 67 1.85 -11.06 9.24
C THR A 67 1.77 -11.20 7.71
N ASP A 68 2.50 -12.17 7.15
CA ASP A 68 2.49 -12.38 5.71
C ASP A 68 1.13 -12.83 5.18
N ASP A 69 0.39 -13.65 5.94
CA ASP A 69 -0.92 -14.15 5.52
C ASP A 69 -1.94 -13.01 5.52
N GLU A 70 -2.00 -12.22 6.60
CA GLU A 70 -2.85 -11.02 6.68
C GLU A 70 -2.54 -10.02 5.56
N PHE A 71 -1.25 -9.86 5.23
CA PHE A 71 -0.80 -9.01 4.14
C PHE A 71 -1.34 -9.48 2.78
N VAL A 72 -1.20 -10.77 2.49
CA VAL A 72 -1.63 -11.34 1.20
C VAL A 72 -3.14 -11.26 1.08
N ASP A 73 -3.88 -11.61 2.14
CA ASP A 73 -5.33 -11.57 2.15
C ASP A 73 -5.86 -10.14 1.96
N PHE A 74 -5.34 -9.18 2.72
CA PHE A 74 -5.79 -7.79 2.64
C PHE A 74 -5.53 -7.20 1.24
N TYR A 75 -4.31 -7.28 0.73
CA TYR A 75 -3.97 -6.64 -0.54
C TYR A 75 -4.53 -7.35 -1.77
N SER A 76 -4.76 -8.67 -1.72
CA SER A 76 -5.46 -9.38 -2.79
C SER A 76 -6.92 -8.94 -2.87
N ASN A 77 -7.60 -8.82 -1.72
CA ASN A 77 -8.98 -8.33 -1.66
C ASN A 77 -9.10 -6.86 -2.08
N LEU A 78 -8.14 -6.02 -1.68
CA LEU A 78 -8.11 -4.62 -2.07
C LEU A 78 -7.89 -4.46 -3.58
N ALA A 79 -6.96 -5.21 -4.17
CA ALA A 79 -6.72 -5.19 -5.61
C ALA A 79 -7.95 -5.65 -6.39
N ASN A 80 -8.58 -6.75 -5.98
CA ASN A 80 -9.78 -7.28 -6.62
C ASN A 80 -10.95 -6.30 -6.57
N SER A 81 -11.20 -5.68 -5.41
CA SER A 81 -12.30 -4.72 -5.26
C SER A 81 -12.03 -3.39 -5.97
N THR A 82 -10.78 -2.93 -6.02
CA THR A 82 -10.42 -1.65 -6.65
C THR A 82 -10.39 -1.73 -8.17
N LEU A 83 -9.90 -2.85 -8.72
CA LEU A 83 -9.75 -3.04 -10.17
C LEU A 83 -11.05 -3.51 -10.84
N ALA A 84 -12.01 -4.03 -10.05
CA ALA A 84 -13.33 -4.37 -10.55
C ALA A 84 -14.09 -3.10 -10.96
N PRO A 85 -14.56 -3.00 -12.22
CA PRO A 85 -15.42 -1.91 -12.64
C PRO A 85 -16.74 -1.93 -11.85
N SER A 86 -17.17 -0.78 -11.34
CA SER A 86 -18.48 -0.66 -10.69
C SER A 86 -19.15 0.65 -11.07
N SER A 87 -20.46 0.60 -11.34
CA SER A 87 -21.31 1.78 -11.55
C SER A 87 -20.78 2.80 -12.58
N GLY A 88 -20.15 2.33 -13.66
CA GLY A 88 -19.59 3.19 -14.71
C GLY A 88 -18.22 3.81 -14.39
N VAL A 89 -17.64 3.52 -13.22
CA VAL A 89 -16.29 3.94 -12.84
C VAL A 89 -15.30 2.84 -13.18
N GLN A 90 -14.19 3.23 -13.82
CA GLN A 90 -13.07 2.36 -14.11
C GLN A 90 -11.80 2.89 -13.43
N THR A 91 -11.15 2.03 -12.65
CA THR A 91 -9.84 2.28 -12.07
C THR A 91 -8.80 1.44 -12.79
N ARG A 92 -7.66 2.03 -13.13
CA ARG A 92 -6.52 1.33 -13.75
C ARG A 92 -5.27 1.61 -12.94
N ILE A 93 -4.69 0.55 -12.39
CA ILE A 93 -3.41 0.60 -11.67
C ILE A 93 -2.50 -0.42 -12.34
N ALA A 94 -1.32 0.03 -12.77
CA ALA A 94 -0.35 -0.80 -13.46
C ALA A 94 1.01 -0.64 -12.79
N ASN A 95 1.52 -1.73 -12.22
CA ASN A 95 2.87 -1.81 -11.66
C ASN A 95 3.65 -2.88 -12.40
N ALA A 96 4.92 -2.61 -12.68
CA ALA A 96 5.83 -3.53 -13.35
C ALA A 96 7.19 -3.53 -12.66
N PHE A 97 7.83 -4.69 -12.65
CA PHE A 97 9.18 -4.88 -12.13
C PHE A 97 10.08 -5.39 -13.26
N PHE A 98 11.19 -4.69 -13.50
CA PHE A 98 12.12 -4.99 -14.59
C PHE A 98 13.48 -5.37 -14.01
N LEU A 99 14.01 -6.51 -14.44
CA LEU A 99 15.34 -7.00 -14.09
C LEU A 99 16.25 -7.01 -15.33
N LYS A 100 17.56 -6.91 -15.11
CA LYS A 100 18.59 -6.97 -16.14
C LYS A 100 19.12 -8.38 -16.29
#